data_AF-A0A7D4ANF4-F1
#
_entry.id   AF-A0A7D4ANF4-F1
#
_cell.length_a   1.000
_cell.length_b   1.000
_cell.length_c   1.000
_cell.angle_alpha   90.00
_cell.angle_beta   90.00
_cell.angle_gamma   90.00
#
_symmetry.space_group_name_H-M   'P 1'
#
loop_
_entity.id
_entity.type
_entity.pdbx_description
1 polymer ?
#
loop_
_entity_poly.entity_id
_entity_poly.type
_entity_poly.pdbx_seq_one_letter_code
_entity_poly.pdbx_strand_id
1 'polypeptide(L)'
;MKATNANIVRFMGDRSGETQYATAPGQWTGIEFDASSRGNVIRYALIQNATFGAFLYNPTPQSQSFRPDVTIQNSVIRYISGSGVSAAAAASNLGLSGAGVLSVSGDVTLENTLLSDCYEYTVLGYGASAIAMNYCTIANYPAVEAVRKTASLAFTNMSLDGTVKYTNGQTLTVLNSIVWGSIDDELFLENYADYKAAVTIKNSLLKTQLYKASTDAANAPGLAQAGLGNVLNKDPMFVRINTVSSNDYRLGTGSPALASKNAAPSLIARDLLNLLRNASTPDLGAYRATK
;
A
#
# COMPACT_ATOMS: atom_id res chain seq x y z
N MET A 1 -14.09 7.82 -3.09
CA MET A 1 -13.82 8.65 -4.25
C MET A 1 -14.56 8.00 -5.41
N LYS A 2 -15.42 8.71 -6.12
CA LYS A 2 -16.03 8.18 -7.36
C LYS A 2 -15.14 8.59 -8.53
N ALA A 3 -14.89 7.68 -9.48
CA ALA A 3 -14.02 7.95 -10.63
C ALA A 3 -14.48 9.14 -11.49
N THR A 4 -15.77 9.49 -11.45
CA THR A 4 -16.38 10.62 -12.17
C THR A 4 -16.44 11.92 -11.39
N ASN A 5 -15.95 11.97 -10.14
CA ASN A 5 -16.00 13.18 -9.33
C ASN A 5 -15.08 14.26 -9.95
N ALA A 6 -15.62 15.44 -10.28
CA ALA A 6 -14.85 16.52 -10.88
C ALA A 6 -13.81 17.13 -9.92
N ASN A 7 -14.02 16.97 -8.60
CA ASN A 7 -13.17 17.58 -7.56
C ASN A 7 -11.95 16.72 -7.19
N ILE A 8 -11.61 15.71 -7.98
CA ILE A 8 -10.44 14.85 -7.74
C ILE A 8 -9.33 15.18 -8.73
N VAL A 9 -8.10 15.23 -8.24
CA VAL A 9 -6.91 15.41 -9.08
C VAL A 9 -6.56 14.06 -9.70
N ARG A 10 -6.27 14.01 -11.00
CA ARG A 10 -5.93 12.76 -11.71
C ARG A 10 -4.53 12.85 -12.30
N PHE A 11 -3.67 11.93 -11.90
CA PHE A 11 -2.36 11.70 -12.49
C PHE A 11 -2.42 10.35 -13.22
N MET A 12 -2.42 10.39 -14.55
CA MET A 12 -2.59 9.20 -15.39
C MET A 12 -1.93 9.39 -16.76
N GLY A 13 -1.68 8.29 -17.47
CA GLY A 13 -1.20 8.34 -18.84
C GLY A 13 -2.23 8.97 -19.79
N ASP A 14 -1.72 9.64 -20.83
CA ASP A 14 -2.51 10.40 -21.81
C ASP A 14 -3.04 9.55 -22.98
N ARG A 15 -2.93 8.22 -22.92
CA ARG A 15 -3.53 7.32 -23.93
C ARG A 15 -5.02 7.12 -23.69
N SER A 16 -5.74 8.23 -23.54
CA SER A 16 -7.18 8.26 -23.36
C SER A 16 -7.91 7.91 -24.68
N GLY A 17 -8.89 7.00 -24.62
CA GLY A 17 -9.71 6.61 -25.78
C GLY A 17 -9.53 5.16 -26.26
N GLU A 18 -8.42 4.52 -25.91
CA GLU A 18 -8.17 3.12 -26.22
C GLU A 18 -8.39 2.24 -25.00
N THR A 19 -9.45 1.42 -25.02
CA THR A 19 -9.86 0.58 -23.87
C THR A 19 -8.73 -0.31 -23.35
N GLN A 20 -7.86 -0.79 -24.25
CA GLN A 20 -6.71 -1.63 -23.90
C GLN A 20 -5.66 -0.93 -23.03
N TYR A 21 -5.58 0.41 -23.06
CA TYR A 21 -4.61 1.19 -22.27
C TYR A 21 -5.21 1.75 -20.99
N ALA A 22 -6.52 1.60 -20.75
CA ALA A 22 -7.17 2.14 -19.54
C ALA A 22 -6.58 1.59 -18.23
N THR A 23 -6.12 0.34 -18.23
CA THR A 23 -5.51 -0.32 -17.06
C THR A 23 -4.05 -0.68 -17.28
N ALA A 24 -3.47 -0.30 -18.43
CA ALA A 24 -2.08 -0.61 -18.73
C ALA A 24 -1.15 0.21 -17.81
N PRO A 25 -0.25 -0.43 -17.05
CA PRO A 25 0.71 0.29 -16.20
C PRO A 25 1.90 0.86 -17.00
N GLY A 26 2.74 1.65 -16.34
CA GLY A 26 4.03 2.11 -16.86
C GLY A 26 3.98 3.22 -17.92
N GLN A 27 2.83 3.85 -18.15
CA GLN A 27 2.67 4.87 -19.21
C GLN A 27 3.42 6.18 -18.92
N TRP A 28 3.84 6.38 -17.67
CA TRP A 28 4.64 7.51 -17.20
C TRP A 28 5.39 7.09 -15.92
N THR A 29 6.46 7.80 -15.57
CA THR A 29 7.34 7.39 -14.45
C THR A 29 6.63 7.36 -13.10
N GLY A 30 5.90 8.42 -12.74
CA GLY A 30 5.36 8.57 -11.40
C GLY A 30 5.62 9.94 -10.80
N ILE A 31 5.21 10.13 -9.55
CA ILE A 31 5.55 11.31 -8.76
C ILE A 31 6.81 11.01 -7.97
N GLU A 32 7.87 11.77 -8.21
CA GLU A 32 9.17 11.59 -7.55
C GLU A 32 9.41 12.66 -6.48
N PHE A 33 9.93 12.22 -5.33
CA PHE A 33 10.38 13.05 -4.22
C PHE A 33 11.87 12.78 -3.99
N ASP A 34 12.70 13.76 -4.31
CA ASP A 34 14.14 13.68 -4.12
C ASP A 34 14.54 13.85 -2.65
N ALA A 35 15.82 13.64 -2.35
CA ALA A 35 16.35 13.77 -0.99
C ALA A 35 16.10 15.13 -0.32
N SER A 36 15.75 16.19 -1.08
CA SER A 36 15.48 17.54 -0.58
C SER A 36 13.99 17.85 -0.37
N SER A 37 13.09 17.00 -0.86
CA SER A 37 11.64 17.21 -0.84
C SER A 37 11.06 17.16 0.58
N ARG A 38 10.32 18.18 1.02
CA ARG A 38 9.79 18.29 2.40
C ARG A 38 8.35 18.82 2.45
N GLY A 39 7.58 18.38 3.43
CA GLY A 39 6.22 18.85 3.69
C GLY A 39 5.23 18.48 2.59
N ASN A 40 5.48 17.39 1.85
CA ASN A 40 4.67 17.05 0.68
C ASN A 40 3.34 16.41 1.09
N VAL A 41 2.26 16.86 0.45
CA VAL A 41 0.91 16.37 0.74
C VAL A 41 0.10 16.15 -0.53
N ILE A 42 -0.42 14.93 -0.68
CA ILE A 42 -1.33 14.55 -1.77
C ILE A 42 -2.68 14.19 -1.15
N ARG A 43 -3.76 14.85 -1.58
CA ARG A 43 -5.12 14.60 -1.10
C ARG A 43 -6.08 14.46 -2.25
N TYR A 44 -7.06 13.56 -2.11
CA TYR A 44 -8.15 13.40 -3.08
C TYR A 44 -7.61 13.22 -4.52
N ALA A 45 -6.56 12.42 -4.66
CA ALA A 45 -5.93 12.13 -5.93
C ALA A 45 -6.22 10.70 -6.41
N LEU A 46 -6.32 10.54 -7.72
CA LEU A 46 -6.23 9.26 -8.42
C LEU A 46 -4.89 9.24 -9.15
N ILE A 47 -3.99 8.36 -8.73
CA ILE A 47 -2.69 8.14 -9.35
C ILE A 47 -2.72 6.76 -10.01
N GLN A 48 -2.56 6.69 -11.32
CA GLN A 48 -2.66 5.42 -12.02
C GLN A 48 -1.83 5.33 -13.30
N ASN A 49 -1.67 4.09 -13.79
CA ASN A 49 -1.00 3.79 -15.05
C ASN A 49 0.49 4.21 -15.08
N ALA A 50 1.15 4.24 -13.93
CA ALA A 50 2.54 4.70 -13.79
C ALA A 50 3.51 3.53 -13.57
N THR A 51 4.81 3.83 -13.58
CA THR A 51 5.87 2.92 -13.11
C THR A 51 5.92 2.87 -11.59
N PHE A 52 5.85 4.05 -10.97
CA PHE A 52 5.72 4.23 -9.53
C PHE A 52 4.55 5.19 -9.28
N GLY A 53 3.71 4.94 -8.28
CA GLY A 53 2.68 5.93 -7.94
C GLY A 53 3.31 7.15 -7.26
N ALA A 54 4.00 6.90 -6.14
CA ALA A 54 4.88 7.84 -5.46
C ALA A 54 6.25 7.19 -5.21
N PHE A 55 7.33 7.86 -5.58
CA PHE A 55 8.69 7.37 -5.44
C PHE A 55 9.52 8.33 -4.60
N LEU A 56 9.94 7.91 -3.41
CA LEU A 56 10.82 8.66 -2.53
C LEU A 56 12.23 8.12 -2.68
N TYR A 57 13.18 8.95 -3.11
CA TYR A 57 14.53 8.50 -3.44
C TYR A 57 15.59 9.18 -2.58
N ASN A 58 16.17 8.40 -1.67
CA ASN A 58 17.31 8.80 -0.83
C ASN A 58 18.24 7.61 -0.56
N PRO A 59 19.11 7.24 -1.54
CA PRO A 59 19.96 6.05 -1.43
C PRO A 59 21.08 6.17 -0.38
N THR A 60 21.46 7.40 -0.02
CA THR A 60 22.53 7.71 0.95
C THR A 60 22.01 8.64 2.05
N PRO A 61 21.11 8.16 2.93
CA PRO A 61 20.54 8.99 3.98
C PRO A 61 21.62 9.39 4.99
N GLN A 62 21.94 10.68 5.04
CA GLN A 62 22.98 11.22 5.94
C GLN A 62 22.48 11.33 7.40
N SER A 63 21.18 11.58 7.62
CA SER A 63 20.49 11.52 8.91
C SER A 63 18.96 11.48 8.72
N GLN A 64 18.17 11.33 9.81
CA GLN A 64 16.70 11.40 9.74
C GLN A 64 16.18 12.76 9.24
N SER A 65 16.89 13.86 9.48
CA SER A 65 16.47 15.20 9.04
C SER A 65 16.59 15.42 7.52
N PHE A 66 17.24 14.50 6.81
CA PHE A 66 17.48 14.59 5.37
C PHE A 66 16.69 13.56 4.56
N ARG A 67 15.48 13.18 5.02
CA ARG A 67 14.62 12.22 4.33
C ARG A 67 13.51 12.92 3.55
N PRO A 68 13.25 12.51 2.29
CA PRO A 68 12.03 12.91 1.60
C PRO A 68 10.82 12.48 2.40
N ASP A 69 9.77 13.29 2.41
CA ASP A 69 8.49 12.93 3.02
C ASP A 69 7.33 13.02 2.03
N VAL A 70 6.27 12.25 2.27
CA VAL A 70 4.97 12.47 1.66
C VAL A 70 3.84 11.97 2.55
N THR A 71 2.79 12.77 2.66
CA THR A 71 1.51 12.36 3.26
C THR A 71 0.45 12.24 2.17
N ILE A 72 -0.08 11.02 1.95
CA ILE A 72 -1.11 10.72 0.96
C ILE A 72 -2.41 10.37 1.68
N GLN A 73 -3.47 11.14 1.46
CA GLN A 73 -4.74 10.97 2.17
C GLN A 73 -5.92 10.89 1.19
N ASN A 74 -6.92 10.06 1.51
CA ASN A 74 -8.18 9.97 0.76
C ASN A 74 -7.98 9.78 -0.76
N SER A 75 -6.98 9.00 -1.14
CA SER A 75 -6.54 8.86 -2.53
C SER A 75 -6.65 7.41 -3.02
N VAL A 76 -6.44 7.22 -4.32
CA VAL A 76 -6.38 5.90 -4.97
C VAL A 76 -5.09 5.82 -5.76
N ILE A 77 -4.32 4.75 -5.56
CA ILE A 77 -3.13 4.42 -6.35
C ILE A 77 -3.34 3.06 -6.98
N ARG A 78 -3.28 2.94 -8.32
CA ARG A 78 -3.55 1.66 -8.98
C ARG A 78 -2.94 1.51 -10.37
N TYR A 79 -2.92 0.29 -10.89
CA TYR A 79 -2.37 -0.02 -12.22
C TYR A 79 -0.92 0.46 -12.35
N ILE A 80 -0.07 -0.02 -11.43
CA ILE A 80 1.34 0.36 -11.35
C ILE A 80 2.21 -0.85 -11.67
N SER A 81 3.25 -0.64 -12.49
CA SER A 81 4.23 -1.66 -12.81
C SER A 81 5.51 -1.07 -13.38
N GLY A 82 6.66 -1.58 -12.93
CA GLY A 82 7.97 -1.15 -13.38
C GLY A 82 8.65 -2.14 -14.32
N SER A 83 8.17 -3.38 -14.32
CA SER A 83 8.41 -4.30 -15.41
C SER A 83 7.80 -3.71 -16.70
N GLY A 84 8.54 -3.77 -17.82
CA GLY A 84 8.11 -3.33 -19.14
C GLY A 84 6.98 -4.20 -19.74
N VAL A 85 5.94 -4.49 -18.94
CA VAL A 85 4.84 -5.42 -19.22
C VAL A 85 3.89 -4.94 -20.32
N SER A 86 4.13 -3.74 -20.85
CA SER A 86 3.45 -3.23 -22.04
C SER A 86 4.41 -2.40 -22.89
N ALA A 87 4.13 -2.27 -24.19
CA ALA A 87 4.88 -1.37 -25.07
C ALA A 87 4.86 0.10 -24.58
N ALA A 88 3.89 0.48 -23.74
CA ALA A 88 3.82 1.79 -23.10
C ALA A 88 4.72 1.90 -21.84
N ALA A 89 5.11 0.77 -21.23
CA ALA A 89 5.94 0.70 -20.02
C ALA A 89 7.45 0.83 -20.27
N ALA A 90 7.88 1.00 -21.52
CA ALA A 90 9.29 1.14 -21.90
C ALA A 90 9.94 2.49 -21.48
N ALA A 91 9.19 3.39 -20.84
CA ALA A 91 9.62 4.76 -20.56
C ALA A 91 10.52 4.90 -19.31
N SER A 92 10.48 3.96 -18.36
CA SER A 92 11.20 4.08 -17.08
C SER A 92 12.30 3.03 -16.95
N ASN A 93 13.42 3.23 -17.65
CA ASN A 93 14.61 2.38 -17.60
C ASN A 93 15.41 2.48 -16.27
N LEU A 94 14.73 2.53 -15.11
CA LEU A 94 15.42 2.57 -13.80
C LEU A 94 15.85 1.17 -13.31
N GLY A 95 15.37 0.09 -13.93
CA GLY A 95 15.71 -1.28 -13.53
C GLY A 95 15.16 -1.68 -12.15
N LEU A 96 14.20 -0.92 -11.61
CA LEU A 96 13.57 -1.17 -10.32
C LEU A 96 12.17 -1.77 -10.51
N SER A 97 11.77 -2.64 -9.58
CA SER A 97 10.40 -3.18 -9.54
C SER A 97 9.36 -2.08 -9.31
N GLY A 98 8.24 -2.14 -10.00
CA GLY A 98 7.16 -1.17 -9.82
C GLY A 98 6.52 -1.23 -8.45
N ALA A 99 6.14 -0.07 -7.91
CA ALA A 99 5.36 -0.02 -6.68
C ALA A 99 4.39 1.16 -6.66
N GLY A 100 3.19 0.95 -6.11
CA GLY A 100 2.26 2.04 -5.84
C GLY A 100 2.92 3.14 -5.01
N VAL A 101 3.66 2.76 -3.98
CA VAL A 101 4.61 3.62 -3.28
C VAL A 101 5.95 2.89 -3.15
N LEU A 102 7.02 3.47 -3.70
CA LEU A 102 8.38 3.02 -3.50
C LEU A 102 9.10 4.02 -2.59
N SER A 103 9.59 3.57 -1.44
CA SER A 103 10.40 4.40 -0.54
C SER A 103 11.81 3.83 -0.44
N VAL A 104 12.81 4.66 -0.73
CA VAL A 104 14.22 4.41 -0.47
C VAL A 104 14.67 5.41 0.57
N SER A 105 14.63 4.99 1.84
CA SER A 105 14.92 5.82 3.02
C SER A 105 14.14 7.15 3.09
N GLY A 106 12.86 7.10 2.71
CA GLY A 106 11.91 8.21 2.85
C GLY A 106 10.83 7.94 3.90
N ASP A 107 10.12 9.00 4.29
CA ASP A 107 9.06 8.99 5.29
C ASP A 107 7.69 9.09 4.59
N VAL A 108 6.87 8.05 4.68
CA VAL A 108 5.57 7.95 4.00
C VAL A 108 4.46 7.79 5.01
N THR A 109 3.45 8.64 4.92
CA THR A 109 2.18 8.49 5.64
C THR A 109 1.04 8.28 4.65
N LEU A 110 0.34 7.15 4.75
CA LEU A 110 -0.83 6.81 3.96
C LEU A 110 -2.05 6.74 4.87
N GLU A 111 -3.07 7.52 4.55
CA GLU A 111 -4.31 7.57 5.34
C GLU A 111 -5.53 7.41 4.45
N ASN A 112 -6.41 6.47 4.80
CA ASN A 112 -7.67 6.26 4.13
C ASN A 112 -7.53 6.15 2.59
N THR A 113 -6.51 5.40 2.16
CA THR A 113 -6.09 5.30 0.75
C THR A 113 -6.25 3.88 0.26
N LEU A 114 -6.73 3.74 -0.98
CA LEU A 114 -6.78 2.46 -1.69
C LEU A 114 -5.50 2.31 -2.52
N LEU A 115 -4.77 1.22 -2.33
CA LEU A 115 -3.69 0.79 -3.21
C LEU A 115 -4.08 -0.55 -3.82
N SER A 116 -4.22 -0.62 -5.15
CA SER A 116 -4.79 -1.79 -5.81
C SER A 116 -4.21 -2.08 -7.19
N ASP A 117 -4.43 -3.29 -7.67
CA ASP A 117 -4.19 -3.65 -9.08
C ASP A 117 -2.77 -3.33 -9.60
N CYS A 118 -1.75 -3.41 -8.75
CA CYS A 118 -0.34 -3.31 -9.11
C CYS A 118 0.19 -4.68 -9.56
N TYR A 119 1.14 -4.69 -10.50
CA TYR A 119 1.65 -5.95 -11.04
C TYR A 119 2.74 -6.56 -10.13
N GLU A 120 3.49 -5.73 -9.42
CA GLU A 120 4.46 -6.14 -8.43
C GLU A 120 3.99 -5.73 -7.03
N TYR A 121 4.46 -4.60 -6.51
CA TYR A 121 4.21 -4.14 -5.14
C TYR A 121 3.15 -3.04 -5.11
N THR A 122 2.40 -2.97 -4.02
CA THR A 122 1.59 -1.79 -3.69
C THR A 122 2.38 -0.80 -2.86
N VAL A 123 3.19 -1.30 -1.91
CA VAL A 123 4.16 -0.52 -1.15
C VAL A 123 5.44 -1.33 -1.02
N LEU A 124 6.57 -0.72 -1.36
CA LEU A 124 7.90 -1.29 -1.26
C LEU A 124 8.80 -0.31 -0.49
N GLY A 125 9.42 -0.76 0.60
CA GLY A 125 10.34 0.04 1.40
C GLY A 125 11.73 -0.56 1.46
N TYR A 126 12.73 0.27 1.17
CA TYR A 126 14.15 -0.04 1.31
C TYR A 126 14.82 0.86 2.35
N GLY A 127 15.95 0.40 2.84
CA GLY A 127 16.87 1.17 3.66
C GLY A 127 16.27 1.57 4.98
N ALA A 128 16.31 2.87 5.29
CA ALA A 128 15.80 3.38 6.55
C ALA A 128 14.44 4.06 6.34
N SER A 129 13.50 3.41 5.65
CA SER A 129 12.19 3.99 5.34
C SER A 129 11.27 3.99 6.56
N ALA A 130 10.55 5.08 6.80
CA ALA A 130 9.48 5.12 7.80
C ALA A 130 8.12 5.13 7.11
N ILE A 131 7.31 4.09 7.31
CA ILE A 131 6.05 3.94 6.59
C ILE A 131 4.91 3.74 7.58
N ALA A 132 3.94 4.65 7.55
CA ALA A 132 2.72 4.60 8.36
C ALA A 132 1.49 4.46 7.46
N MET A 133 0.63 3.50 7.76
CA MET A 133 -0.62 3.22 7.06
C MET A 133 -1.76 3.16 8.06
N ASN A 134 -2.82 3.94 7.83
CA ASN A 134 -4.01 3.94 8.67
C ASN A 134 -5.29 3.96 7.82
N TYR A 135 -6.21 3.03 8.07
CA TYR A 135 -7.42 2.82 7.25
C TYR A 135 -7.12 2.65 5.75
N CYS A 136 -6.00 2.03 5.40
CA CYS A 136 -5.69 1.73 4.00
C CYS A 136 -6.30 0.40 3.57
N THR A 137 -6.76 0.32 2.32
CA THR A 137 -7.07 -0.97 1.70
C THR A 137 -6.00 -1.27 0.67
N ILE A 138 -5.24 -2.32 0.92
CA ILE A 138 -4.32 -2.92 -0.04
C ILE A 138 -5.05 -4.12 -0.65
N ALA A 139 -5.35 -4.05 -1.93
CA ALA A 139 -6.13 -5.07 -2.63
C ALA A 139 -5.53 -5.34 -4.01
N ASN A 140 -4.60 -6.28 -4.08
CA ASN A 140 -3.77 -6.43 -5.27
C ASN A 140 -4.24 -7.55 -6.20
N TYR A 141 -5.05 -7.17 -7.20
CA TYR A 141 -5.69 -8.08 -8.16
C TYR A 141 -5.52 -7.56 -9.60
N PRO A 142 -4.28 -7.54 -10.14
CA PRO A 142 -4.03 -6.99 -11.45
C PRO A 142 -4.79 -7.74 -12.54
N ALA A 143 -5.02 -7.06 -13.66
CA ALA A 143 -5.75 -7.60 -14.81
C ALA A 143 -5.14 -8.91 -15.35
N VAL A 144 -3.84 -9.10 -15.18
CA VAL A 144 -3.12 -10.33 -15.55
C VAL A 144 -2.51 -10.95 -14.29
N GLU A 145 -3.25 -11.83 -13.62
CA GLU A 145 -2.85 -12.39 -12.32
C GLU A 145 -1.52 -13.16 -12.37
N ALA A 146 -1.25 -13.86 -13.48
CA ALA A 146 -0.05 -14.70 -13.64
C ALA A 146 1.29 -13.95 -13.50
N VAL A 147 1.28 -12.61 -13.66
CA VAL A 147 2.47 -11.77 -13.51
C VAL A 147 2.87 -11.55 -12.05
N ARG A 148 1.95 -11.73 -11.09
CA ARG A 148 2.25 -11.52 -9.67
C ARG A 148 3.10 -12.66 -9.13
N LYS A 149 4.26 -12.28 -8.62
CA LYS A 149 5.20 -13.15 -7.89
C LYS A 149 5.64 -12.57 -6.55
N THR A 150 5.12 -11.40 -6.19
CA THR A 150 5.56 -10.61 -5.04
C THR A 150 4.40 -10.28 -4.10
N ALA A 151 4.71 -10.18 -2.81
CA ALA A 151 3.84 -9.60 -1.79
C ALA A 151 3.37 -8.20 -2.18
N SER A 152 2.16 -7.82 -1.79
CA SER A 152 1.68 -6.44 -1.96
C SER A 152 2.50 -5.45 -1.15
N LEU A 153 2.90 -5.84 0.07
CA LEU A 153 3.73 -5.06 0.96
C LEU A 153 5.06 -5.79 1.20
N ALA A 154 6.17 -5.12 0.91
CA ALA A 154 7.49 -5.67 1.19
C ALA A 154 8.40 -4.59 1.79
N PHE A 155 9.11 -4.95 2.84
CA PHE A 155 10.00 -4.03 3.55
C PHE A 155 11.31 -4.72 3.89
N THR A 156 12.41 -4.01 3.63
CA THR A 156 13.76 -4.44 3.96
C THR A 156 14.54 -3.26 4.51
N ASN A 157 15.43 -3.54 5.46
CA ASN A 157 16.38 -2.56 5.97
C ASN A 157 17.69 -2.52 5.17
N MET A 158 17.75 -3.18 4.02
CA MET A 158 18.89 -3.11 3.11
C MET A 158 18.76 -1.90 2.18
N SER A 159 19.89 -1.30 1.80
CA SER A 159 19.96 -0.36 0.69
C SER A 159 19.46 -1.00 -0.61
N LEU A 160 19.11 -0.16 -1.57
CA LEU A 160 18.56 -0.60 -2.86
C LEU A 160 19.50 -1.55 -3.63
N ASP A 161 20.81 -1.36 -3.49
CA ASP A 161 21.86 -2.21 -4.07
C ASP A 161 22.20 -3.45 -3.22
N GLY A 162 21.56 -3.60 -2.06
CA GLY A 162 21.79 -4.72 -1.13
C GLY A 162 23.13 -4.69 -0.39
N THR A 163 23.91 -3.60 -0.48
CA THR A 163 25.27 -3.56 0.08
C THR A 163 25.34 -3.03 1.51
N VAL A 164 24.39 -2.17 1.90
CA VAL A 164 24.36 -1.51 3.21
C VAL A 164 23.13 -1.97 3.99
N LYS A 165 23.33 -2.45 5.22
CA LYS A 165 22.26 -2.77 6.16
C LYS A 165 22.05 -1.61 7.13
N TYR A 166 20.83 -1.08 7.20
CA TYR A 166 20.44 -0.03 8.13
C TYR A 166 19.88 -0.65 9.41
N THR A 167 20.46 -0.33 10.56
CA THR A 167 20.00 -0.84 11.87
C THR A 167 19.03 0.11 12.58
N ASN A 168 18.87 1.33 12.07
CA ASN A 168 18.04 2.38 12.68
C ASN A 168 17.18 3.09 11.63
N GLY A 169 16.03 3.59 12.07
CA GLY A 169 15.17 4.49 11.30
C GLY A 169 14.27 3.82 10.25
N GLN A 170 14.34 2.49 10.08
CA GLN A 170 13.29 1.71 9.44
C GLN A 170 12.14 1.56 10.43
N THR A 171 10.94 2.03 10.06
CA THR A 171 9.73 1.87 10.88
C THR A 171 8.56 1.46 10.00
N LEU A 172 7.66 0.63 10.53
CA LEU A 172 6.46 0.19 9.84
C LEU A 172 5.29 0.23 10.80
N THR A 173 4.28 1.04 10.49
CA THR A 173 3.02 1.09 11.22
C THR A 173 1.87 0.78 10.27
N VAL A 174 1.08 -0.25 10.58
CA VAL A 174 -0.13 -0.62 9.83
C VAL A 174 -1.28 -0.77 10.82
N LEU A 175 -2.21 0.18 10.77
CA LEU A 175 -3.34 0.28 11.68
C LEU A 175 -4.66 0.28 10.90
N ASN A 176 -5.67 -0.39 11.45
CA ASN A 176 -7.05 -0.35 10.96
C ASN A 176 -7.18 -0.66 9.45
N SER A 177 -6.26 -1.43 8.87
CA SER A 177 -6.09 -1.57 7.42
C SER A 177 -6.43 -2.98 6.94
N ILE A 178 -6.59 -3.13 5.63
CA ILE A 178 -6.79 -4.43 4.97
C ILE A 178 -5.58 -4.67 4.07
N VAL A 179 -4.92 -5.82 4.21
CA VAL A 179 -3.83 -6.28 3.35
C VAL A 179 -4.22 -7.59 2.71
N TRP A 180 -4.59 -7.52 1.44
CA TRP A 180 -5.17 -8.64 0.73
C TRP A 180 -4.86 -8.60 -0.77
N GLY A 181 -5.01 -9.74 -1.45
CA GLY A 181 -4.75 -9.87 -2.87
C GLY A 181 -4.77 -11.32 -3.33
N SER A 182 -4.29 -11.54 -4.55
CA SER A 182 -4.32 -12.85 -5.21
C SER A 182 -3.35 -13.89 -4.64
N ILE A 183 -2.27 -13.52 -3.95
CA ILE A 183 -1.28 -14.49 -3.44
C ILE A 183 -1.47 -14.78 -1.94
N ASP A 184 -0.85 -15.83 -1.42
CA ASP A 184 -1.09 -16.30 -0.05
C ASP A 184 -0.40 -15.45 1.03
N ASP A 185 0.72 -14.83 0.69
CA ASP A 185 1.51 -13.97 1.57
C ASP A 185 1.62 -12.57 0.98
N GLU A 186 0.73 -11.67 1.44
CA GLU A 186 0.64 -10.29 0.94
C GLU A 186 1.50 -9.29 1.71
N LEU A 187 2.20 -9.77 2.76
CA LEU A 187 3.13 -9.02 3.58
C LEU A 187 4.44 -9.78 3.70
N PHE A 188 5.55 -9.11 3.42
CA PHE A 188 6.90 -9.65 3.56
C PHE A 188 7.80 -8.67 4.31
N LEU A 189 8.44 -9.17 5.38
CA LEU A 189 9.39 -8.43 6.20
C LEU A 189 10.74 -9.13 6.11
N GLU A 190 11.65 -8.58 5.32
CA GLU A 190 13.03 -9.06 5.24
C GLU A 190 13.83 -8.48 6.40
N ASN A 191 14.73 -9.28 7.00
CA ASN A 191 15.58 -8.86 8.14
C ASN A 191 14.79 -8.34 9.35
N TYR A 192 13.57 -8.85 9.58
CA TYR A 192 12.66 -8.38 10.63
C TYR A 192 13.32 -8.28 12.01
N ALA A 193 14.18 -9.23 12.39
CA ALA A 193 14.89 -9.23 13.67
C ALA A 193 15.61 -7.90 13.98
N ASP A 194 16.11 -7.21 12.95
CA ASP A 194 16.89 -5.98 13.10
C ASP A 194 16.04 -4.76 13.49
N TYR A 195 14.75 -4.75 13.12
CA TYR A 195 13.86 -3.60 13.30
C TYR A 195 12.50 -3.98 13.93
N LYS A 196 12.39 -5.18 14.51
CA LYS A 196 11.13 -5.66 15.09
C LYS A 196 10.47 -4.73 16.10
N ALA A 197 11.27 -4.00 16.89
CA ALA A 197 10.78 -3.03 17.87
C ALA A 197 10.10 -1.82 17.23
N ALA A 198 10.35 -1.56 15.94
CA ALA A 198 9.79 -0.47 15.15
C ALA A 198 8.66 -0.92 14.21
N VAL A 199 8.21 -2.17 14.32
CA VAL A 199 7.07 -2.70 13.56
C VAL A 199 5.84 -2.75 14.46
N THR A 200 4.78 -2.08 14.04
CA THR A 200 3.46 -2.14 14.68
C THR A 200 2.41 -2.47 13.63
N ILE A 201 1.88 -3.69 13.67
CA ILE A 201 0.78 -4.12 12.81
C ILE A 201 -0.36 -4.56 13.70
N LYS A 202 -1.41 -3.74 13.77
CA LYS A 202 -2.53 -3.93 14.69
C LYS A 202 -3.86 -3.64 14.01
N ASN A 203 -4.90 -4.24 14.54
CA ASN A 203 -6.28 -3.95 14.16
C ASN A 203 -6.53 -4.08 12.66
N SER A 204 -5.82 -4.98 11.99
CA SER A 204 -5.82 -5.08 10.54
C SER A 204 -6.25 -6.47 10.09
N LEU A 205 -6.85 -6.54 8.90
CA LEU A 205 -7.19 -7.78 8.23
C LEU A 205 -6.05 -8.16 7.27
N LEU A 206 -5.39 -9.29 7.47
CA LEU A 206 -4.16 -9.63 6.76
C LEU A 206 -4.24 -11.02 6.10
N LYS A 207 -3.76 -11.12 4.86
CA LYS A 207 -3.48 -12.40 4.20
C LYS A 207 -2.01 -12.77 4.36
N THR A 208 -1.74 -13.79 5.16
CA THR A 208 -0.38 -14.32 5.35
C THR A 208 -0.41 -15.73 5.94
N GLN A 209 0.25 -16.67 5.25
CA GLN A 209 0.57 -17.99 5.78
C GLN A 209 1.88 -17.98 6.57
N LEU A 210 2.84 -17.16 6.15
CA LEU A 210 4.16 -17.02 6.76
C LEU A 210 4.10 -16.50 8.21
N TYR A 211 3.19 -15.56 8.50
CA TYR A 211 3.11 -14.87 9.79
C TYR A 211 1.84 -15.21 10.60
N LYS A 212 1.30 -16.42 10.44
CA LYS A 212 0.09 -16.87 11.14
C LYS A 212 0.28 -17.28 12.61
N ALA A 213 1.53 -17.31 13.10
CA ALA A 213 1.84 -17.64 14.48
C ALA A 213 1.56 -16.46 15.42
N SER A 214 1.34 -16.76 16.71
CA SER A 214 1.20 -15.78 17.78
C SER A 214 2.51 -15.52 18.54
N THR A 215 3.57 -16.29 18.28
CA THR A 215 4.87 -16.06 18.91
C THR A 215 5.69 -15.09 18.07
N ASP A 216 6.17 -14.01 18.67
CA ASP A 216 7.18 -13.13 18.06
C ASP A 216 8.55 -13.81 18.08
N ALA A 217 9.21 -13.88 16.93
CA ALA A 217 10.52 -14.49 16.72
C ALA A 217 11.28 -13.76 15.59
N ALA A 218 12.56 -14.10 15.39
CA ALA A 218 13.47 -13.38 14.50
C ALA A 218 12.94 -13.11 13.08
N ASN A 219 12.14 -14.02 12.51
CA ASN A 219 11.53 -13.87 11.18
C ASN A 219 10.00 -14.08 11.21
N ALA A 220 9.38 -13.97 12.39
CA ALA A 220 7.94 -14.20 12.56
C ALA A 220 7.38 -13.17 13.56
N PRO A 221 6.70 -12.11 13.10
CA PRO A 221 6.25 -11.00 13.95
C PRO A 221 5.09 -11.32 14.90
N GLY A 222 4.68 -12.58 15.03
CA GLY A 222 3.61 -12.98 15.94
C GLY A 222 2.25 -12.33 15.65
N LEU A 223 1.87 -12.11 14.38
CA LEU A 223 0.70 -11.28 14.03
C LEU A 223 -0.64 -11.82 14.55
N ALA A 224 -0.72 -13.09 14.94
CA ALA A 224 -1.89 -13.71 15.54
C ALA A 224 -2.04 -13.46 17.05
N GLN A 225 -1.16 -12.67 17.68
CA GLN A 225 -1.30 -12.30 19.09
C GLN A 225 -2.62 -11.59 19.34
N ALA A 226 -3.37 -12.06 20.34
CA ALA A 226 -4.68 -11.50 20.69
C ALA A 226 -4.63 -9.98 20.98
N GLY A 227 -3.54 -9.51 21.61
CA GLY A 227 -3.32 -8.10 21.92
C GLY A 227 -3.09 -7.18 20.70
N LEU A 228 -2.86 -7.74 19.51
CA LEU A 228 -2.74 -6.96 18.28
C LEU A 228 -4.09 -6.71 17.61
N GLY A 229 -5.13 -7.50 17.94
CA GLY A 229 -6.47 -7.35 17.35
C GLY A 229 -6.54 -7.58 15.84
N ASN A 230 -5.53 -8.23 15.24
CA ASN A 230 -5.52 -8.56 13.82
C ASN A 230 -6.45 -9.74 13.50
N VAL A 231 -7.02 -9.72 12.31
CA VAL A 231 -7.76 -10.84 11.73
C VAL A 231 -6.90 -11.42 10.62
N LEU A 232 -6.58 -12.70 10.67
CA LEU A 232 -5.72 -13.35 9.67
C LEU A 232 -6.51 -14.29 8.79
N ASN A 233 -6.21 -14.27 7.48
CA ASN A 233 -6.67 -15.26 6.49
C ASN A 233 -8.19 -15.45 6.48
N LYS A 234 -8.95 -14.37 6.69
CA LYS A 234 -10.40 -14.33 6.47
C LYS A 234 -10.68 -13.42 5.29
N ASP A 235 -11.45 -13.92 4.33
CA ASP A 235 -11.78 -13.18 3.11
C ASP A 235 -12.44 -11.82 3.46
N PRO A 236 -11.91 -10.68 2.99
CA PRO A 236 -12.54 -9.37 3.14
C PRO A 236 -13.92 -9.27 2.49
N MET A 237 -14.32 -10.23 1.65
CA MET A 237 -15.59 -10.26 0.92
C MET A 237 -15.79 -8.98 0.10
N PHE A 238 -14.78 -8.59 -0.68
CA PHE A 238 -14.89 -7.44 -1.57
C PHE A 238 -16.05 -7.63 -2.55
N VAL A 239 -16.78 -6.55 -2.85
CA VAL A 239 -17.97 -6.57 -3.71
C VAL A 239 -17.69 -7.20 -5.08
N ARG A 240 -16.51 -6.92 -5.66
CA ARG A 240 -16.12 -7.48 -6.96
C ARG A 240 -14.61 -7.48 -7.14
N ILE A 241 -14.04 -8.63 -7.50
CA ILE A 241 -12.59 -8.80 -7.72
C ILE A 241 -12.35 -9.67 -8.95
N ASN A 242 -11.08 -9.80 -9.36
CA ASN A 242 -10.64 -10.63 -10.49
C ASN A 242 -11.32 -10.24 -11.81
N THR A 243 -11.55 -8.94 -12.00
CA THR A 243 -12.03 -8.38 -13.26
C THR A 243 -10.88 -7.68 -13.97
N VAL A 244 -10.98 -7.57 -15.31
CA VAL A 244 -9.94 -6.94 -16.14
C VAL A 244 -9.76 -5.44 -15.84
N SER A 245 -10.84 -4.73 -15.48
CA SER A 245 -10.78 -3.25 -15.36
C SER A 245 -11.76 -2.63 -14.37
N SER A 246 -12.40 -3.43 -13.52
CA SER A 246 -13.56 -2.96 -12.77
C SER A 246 -13.66 -3.56 -11.37
N ASN A 247 -12.54 -3.82 -10.71
CA ASN A 247 -12.56 -4.29 -9.34
C ASN A 247 -13.21 -3.24 -8.42
N ASP A 248 -13.92 -3.73 -7.40
CA ASP A 248 -14.64 -2.94 -6.41
C ASP A 248 -14.33 -3.48 -5.01
N TYR A 249 -13.48 -2.75 -4.31
CA TYR A 249 -12.93 -3.12 -3.01
C TYR A 249 -13.74 -2.59 -1.83
N ARG A 250 -14.99 -2.18 -2.07
CA ARG A 250 -15.94 -2.00 -0.98
C ARG A 250 -16.22 -3.34 -0.32
N LEU A 251 -16.54 -3.30 0.97
CA LEU A 251 -16.84 -4.49 1.75
C LEU A 251 -18.27 -4.98 1.47
N GLY A 252 -18.41 -6.26 1.17
CA GLY A 252 -19.68 -6.95 1.05
C GLY A 252 -20.27 -7.37 2.40
N THR A 253 -21.50 -7.85 2.36
CA THR A 253 -22.24 -8.33 3.54
C THR A 253 -21.51 -9.48 4.22
N GLY A 254 -21.34 -9.41 5.55
CA GLY A 254 -20.69 -10.47 6.33
C GLY A 254 -19.16 -10.41 6.37
N SER A 255 -18.56 -9.40 5.74
CA SER A 255 -17.11 -9.23 5.76
C SER A 255 -16.56 -9.15 7.20
N PRO A 256 -15.44 -9.85 7.49
CA PRO A 256 -14.76 -9.80 8.78
C PRO A 256 -14.12 -8.44 9.07
N ALA A 257 -14.02 -7.56 8.07
CA ALA A 257 -13.55 -6.19 8.22
C ALA A 257 -14.65 -5.22 8.70
N LEU A 258 -15.92 -5.67 8.78
CA LEU A 258 -17.02 -4.84 9.26
C LEU A 258 -17.01 -4.69 10.77
N ALA A 259 -17.43 -3.52 11.23
CA ALA A 259 -17.71 -3.21 12.62
C ALA A 259 -16.63 -3.74 13.58
N SER A 260 -15.36 -3.42 13.28
CA SER A 260 -14.23 -3.95 14.05
C SER A 260 -14.35 -3.50 15.50
N LYS A 261 -14.61 -4.46 16.39
CA LYS A 261 -14.77 -4.24 17.83
C LYS A 261 -13.49 -3.77 18.52
N ASN A 262 -12.37 -3.91 17.83
CA ASN A 262 -11.05 -3.60 18.37
C ASN A 262 -10.53 -2.24 17.92
N ALA A 263 -11.21 -1.54 17.00
CA ALA A 263 -10.65 -0.39 16.27
C ALA A 263 -9.82 0.55 17.15
N ALA A 264 -8.55 0.65 16.80
CA ALA A 264 -7.54 1.33 17.60
C ALA A 264 -7.72 2.86 17.58
N PRO A 265 -7.11 3.59 18.53
CA PRO A 265 -6.92 5.03 18.45
C PRO A 265 -6.36 5.46 17.07
N SER A 266 -6.58 6.73 16.69
CA SER A 266 -6.34 7.30 15.34
C SER A 266 -7.50 7.05 14.35
N LEU A 267 -8.74 7.25 14.80
CA LEU A 267 -9.92 7.22 13.93
C LEU A 267 -9.84 8.32 12.86
N ILE A 268 -9.99 7.92 11.58
CA ILE A 268 -10.25 8.86 10.48
C ILE A 268 -11.76 8.94 10.30
N ALA A 269 -12.35 10.12 10.55
CA ALA A 269 -13.79 10.27 10.66
C ALA A 269 -14.58 9.87 9.40
N ARG A 270 -13.98 10.02 8.21
CA ARG A 270 -14.64 9.75 6.93
C ARG A 270 -13.86 8.76 6.10
N ASP A 271 -14.58 7.89 5.42
CA ASP A 271 -13.99 6.91 4.50
C ASP A 271 -13.63 7.56 3.15
N LEU A 272 -13.10 6.76 2.23
CA LEU A 272 -12.69 7.21 0.92
C LEU A 272 -13.88 7.77 0.12
N LEU A 273 -15.09 7.26 0.30
CA LEU A 273 -16.34 7.77 -0.30
C LEU A 273 -16.91 9.01 0.42
N ASN A 274 -16.20 9.56 1.42
CA ASN A 274 -16.61 10.69 2.24
C ASN A 274 -17.78 10.41 3.20
N LEU A 275 -18.08 9.13 3.46
CA LEU A 275 -19.10 8.69 4.38
C LEU A 275 -18.53 8.63 5.81
N LEU A 276 -19.32 9.05 6.79
CA LEU A 276 -18.91 9.07 8.19
C LEU A 276 -18.74 7.64 8.73
N ARG A 277 -17.59 7.32 9.34
CA ARG A 277 -17.36 6.03 10.01
C ARG A 277 -18.11 5.98 11.35
N ASN A 278 -18.48 4.77 11.76
CA ASN A 278 -18.97 4.58 13.13
C ASN A 278 -17.80 4.79 14.10
N ALA A 279 -17.96 5.69 15.08
CA ALA A 279 -16.88 6.04 16.00
C ALA A 279 -16.51 4.92 16.99
N SER A 280 -17.46 4.03 17.31
CA SER A 280 -17.26 2.94 18.27
C SER A 280 -16.85 1.63 17.61
N THR A 281 -17.34 1.39 16.39
CA THR A 281 -17.04 0.15 15.63
C THR A 281 -16.84 0.49 14.15
N PRO A 282 -15.77 1.21 13.78
CA PRO A 282 -15.48 1.52 12.39
C PRO A 282 -15.12 0.25 11.61
N ASP A 283 -15.44 0.25 10.32
CA ASP A 283 -14.98 -0.78 9.40
C ASP A 283 -13.49 -0.58 9.09
N LEU A 284 -12.75 -1.67 8.87
CA LEU A 284 -11.35 -1.64 8.48
C LEU A 284 -11.18 -1.18 7.02
N GLY A 285 -10.00 -0.65 6.71
CA GLY A 285 -9.62 -0.25 5.36
C GLY A 285 -10.26 1.06 4.89
N ALA A 286 -10.08 1.39 3.62
CA ALA A 286 -10.38 2.70 3.04
C ALA A 286 -11.88 2.98 2.85
N TYR A 287 -12.73 1.96 2.93
CA TYR A 287 -14.17 2.09 2.72
C TYR A 287 -14.92 1.78 4.01
N ARG A 288 -16.05 2.46 4.22
CA ARG A 288 -17.09 1.95 5.11
C ARG A 288 -18.19 1.25 4.33
N ALA A 289 -18.87 0.32 4.97
CA ALA A 289 -20.03 -0.32 4.39
C ALA A 289 -21.22 0.65 4.31
N THR A 290 -21.92 0.57 3.18
CA THR A 290 -23.26 1.11 2.99
C THR A 290 -24.24 -0.02 3.23
N LYS A 291 -25.21 0.18 4.12
CA LYS A 291 -26.32 -0.76 4.31
C LYS A 291 -27.13 -0.90 3.02
#